data_AF-A0A1V6A3N0-F1
#
_entry.id   AF-A0A1V6A3N0-F1
#
_cell.length_a   1.000
_cell.length_b   1.000
_cell.length_c   1.000
_cell.angle_alpha   90.00
_cell.angle_beta   90.00
_cell.angle_gamma   90.00
#
_symmetry.space_group_name_H-M   'P 1'
#
loop_
_entity.id
_entity.type
_entity.pdbx_description
1 polymer ?
#
loop_
_entity_poly.entity_id
_entity_poly.type
_entity_poly.pdbx_seq_one_letter_code
_entity_poly.pdbx_strand_id
1 'polypeptide(L)'
;MIERFKESIPVEGGPVEVFKEALLLLENGAVLSGHPLSGSIRLTVNPYRSIVVETPEEATLDRNGVAALLDAIDRVERASRERTVPRECLEDYAFIDLDLLKAGITDNREKKFEP
;
A
#
# COMPACT_ATOMS: atom_id res chain seq x y z
N MET A 1 10.24 3.39 -11.45
CA MET A 1 9.49 2.40 -10.65
C MET A 1 8.31 1.84 -11.45
N ILE A 2 7.49 2.70 -12.07
CA ILE A 2 6.30 2.34 -12.89
C ILE A 2 6.64 1.47 -14.11
N GLU A 3 7.77 1.69 -14.79
CA GLU A 3 8.17 0.90 -15.98
C GLU A 3 8.33 -0.62 -15.71
N ARG A 4 8.46 -1.01 -14.43
CA ARG A 4 8.67 -2.40 -14.02
C ARG A 4 7.39 -3.13 -13.64
N PHE A 5 6.29 -2.39 -13.40
CA PHE A 5 4.98 -2.93 -13.04
C PHE A 5 3.95 -2.43 -14.06
N LYS A 6 3.74 -3.21 -15.13
CA LYS A 6 2.90 -2.78 -16.27
C LYS A 6 1.45 -2.43 -15.91
N GLU A 7 0.96 -2.95 -14.80
CA GLU A 7 -0.41 -2.75 -14.30
C GLU A 7 -0.47 -1.76 -13.12
N SER A 8 0.61 -1.01 -12.85
CA SER A 8 0.60 -0.02 -11.78
C SER A 8 -0.15 1.25 -12.19
N ILE A 9 -0.96 1.77 -11.28
CA ILE A 9 -1.63 3.06 -11.40
C ILE A 9 -0.82 4.09 -10.60
N PRO A 10 -0.24 5.13 -11.24
CA PRO A 10 0.36 6.22 -10.50
C PRO A 10 -0.72 7.04 -9.81
N VAL A 11 -0.49 7.37 -8.54
CA VAL A 11 -1.37 8.25 -7.75
C VAL A 11 -0.61 9.49 -7.37
N GLU A 12 -1.14 10.65 -7.72
CA GLU A 12 -0.59 11.94 -7.30
C GLU A 12 -0.92 12.21 -5.82
N GLY A 13 0.05 12.71 -5.07
CA GLY A 13 -0.10 13.01 -3.65
C GLY A 13 0.79 12.13 -2.77
N GLY A 14 0.30 11.83 -1.56
CA GLY A 14 1.00 11.01 -0.58
C GLY A 14 0.33 9.66 -0.33
N PRO A 15 0.71 8.96 0.75
CA PRO A 15 0.14 7.66 1.07
C PRO A 15 -1.39 7.69 1.28
N VAL A 16 -1.93 8.82 1.75
CA VAL A 16 -3.38 8.99 1.93
C VAL A 16 -4.12 8.90 0.59
N GLU A 17 -3.62 9.55 -0.45
CA GLU A 17 -4.21 9.48 -1.79
C GLU A 17 -4.11 8.06 -2.36
N VAL A 18 -2.99 7.36 -2.14
CA VAL A 18 -2.84 5.95 -2.51
C VAL A 18 -3.89 5.07 -1.81
N PHE A 19 -4.14 5.29 -0.53
CA PHE A 19 -5.15 4.52 0.21
C PHE A 19 -6.58 4.83 -0.25
N LYS A 20 -6.87 6.07 -0.63
CA LYS A 20 -8.17 6.45 -1.20
C LYS A 20 -8.39 5.80 -2.57
N GLU A 21 -7.37 5.75 -3.41
CA GLU A 21 -7.45 5.06 -4.70
C GLU A 21 -7.67 3.54 -4.48
N ALA A 22 -6.96 2.94 -3.53
CA ALA A 22 -7.18 1.54 -3.17
C ALA A 22 -8.61 1.29 -2.66
N LEU A 23 -9.18 2.19 -1.85
CA LEU A 23 -10.58 2.09 -1.41
C LEU A 23 -11.56 2.08 -2.59
N LEU A 24 -11.36 2.97 -3.57
CA LEU A 24 -12.18 3.00 -4.78
C LEU A 24 -12.08 1.67 -5.56
N LEU A 25 -10.90 1.07 -5.63
CA LEU A 25 -10.72 -0.24 -6.27
C LEU A 25 -11.46 -1.34 -5.49
N LEU A 26 -11.40 -1.33 -4.16
CA LEU A 26 -12.13 -2.27 -3.30
C LEU A 26 -13.64 -2.12 -3.41
N GLU A 27 -14.16 -0.89 -3.51
CA GLU A 27 -15.58 -0.64 -3.77
C GLU A 27 -16.04 -1.22 -5.12
N ASN A 28 -15.13 -1.29 -6.09
CA ASN A 28 -15.35 -1.90 -7.40
C ASN A 28 -15.09 -3.42 -7.44
N GLY A 29 -14.93 -4.06 -6.28
CA GLY A 29 -14.82 -5.52 -6.15
C GLY A 29 -13.41 -6.07 -6.12
N ALA A 30 -12.38 -5.21 -6.09
CA ALA A 30 -11.02 -5.65 -5.79
C ALA A 30 -10.88 -6.04 -4.30
N VAL A 31 -9.83 -6.78 -3.99
CA VAL A 31 -9.48 -7.19 -2.63
C VAL A 31 -8.04 -6.78 -2.33
N LEU A 32 -7.76 -6.49 -1.07
CA LEU A 32 -6.42 -6.08 -0.67
C LEU A 32 -5.50 -7.31 -0.56
N SER A 33 -4.36 -7.29 -1.25
CA SER A 33 -3.43 -8.43 -1.28
C SER A 33 -2.62 -8.57 0.03
N GLY A 34 -2.56 -7.50 0.85
CA GLY A 34 -1.85 -7.50 2.13
C GLY A 34 -2.10 -6.23 2.93
N HIS A 35 -1.66 -6.20 4.20
CA HIS A 35 -1.91 -5.05 5.07
C HIS A 35 -1.28 -3.75 4.50
N PRO A 36 -2.00 -2.59 4.50
CA PRO A 36 -1.58 -1.39 3.76
C PRO A 36 -0.44 -0.61 4.42
N LEU A 37 -0.21 -0.84 5.71
CA LEU A 37 0.93 -0.29 6.45
C LEU A 37 2.06 -1.31 6.58
N SER A 38 3.29 -0.81 6.54
CA SER A 38 4.46 -1.58 6.97
C SER A 38 4.34 -2.01 8.43
N GLY A 39 4.93 -3.15 8.80
CA GLY A 39 4.98 -3.63 10.19
C GLY A 39 5.82 -2.78 11.16
N SER A 40 6.36 -1.63 10.73
CA SER A 40 7.19 -0.74 11.54
C SER A 40 6.54 0.62 11.69
N ILE A 41 6.26 1.03 12.93
CA ILE A 41 5.72 2.37 13.23
C ILE A 41 6.62 3.51 12.76
N ARG A 42 7.94 3.27 12.66
CA ARG A 42 8.91 4.25 12.15
C ARG A 42 8.75 4.53 10.66
N LEU A 43 8.19 3.56 9.94
CA LEU A 43 7.95 3.64 8.49
C LEU A 43 6.54 4.14 8.16
N THR A 44 5.67 4.35 9.16
CA THR A 44 4.33 4.95 8.96
C THR A 44 4.43 6.36 8.36
N VAL A 45 5.48 7.12 8.70
CA VAL A 45 5.72 8.46 8.16
C VAL A 45 6.33 8.45 6.75
N ASN A 46 6.63 7.28 6.16
CA ASN A 46 7.22 7.20 4.82
C ASN A 46 6.29 7.91 3.81
N PRO A 47 6.77 8.92 3.06
CA PRO A 47 5.95 9.67 2.12
C PRO A 47 5.65 8.90 0.84
N TYR A 48 6.30 7.75 0.62
CA TYR A 48 6.03 6.84 -0.48
C TYR A 48 5.26 5.62 0.02
N ARG A 49 4.26 5.22 -0.76
CA ARG A 49 3.49 4.02 -0.47
C ARG A 49 3.03 3.33 -1.75
N SER A 50 3.25 2.03 -1.79
CA SER A 50 2.71 1.13 -2.81
C SER A 50 1.70 0.18 -2.20
N ILE A 51 0.57 -0.02 -2.87
CA ILE A 51 -0.47 -0.99 -2.48
C ILE A 51 -0.68 -1.98 -3.62
N VAL A 52 -0.87 -3.25 -3.26
CA VAL A 52 -1.26 -4.31 -4.20
C VAL A 52 -2.70 -4.71 -3.90
N VAL A 53 -3.52 -4.66 -4.93
CA VAL A 53 -4.89 -5.19 -4.92
C VAL A 53 -4.99 -6.33 -5.91
N GLU A 54 -5.96 -7.21 -5.71
CA GLU A 54 -6.29 -8.31 -6.61
C GLU A 54 -7.72 -8.13 -7.11
N THR A 55 -7.96 -8.40 -8.38
CA THR A 55 -9.31 -8.38 -8.98
C THR A 55 -9.80 -9.82 -9.14
N PRO A 56 -10.57 -10.36 -8.18
CA PRO A 56 -11.13 -11.70 -8.29
C PRO A 56 -12.12 -11.82 -9.47
N GLU A 57 -12.36 -13.04 -9.95
CA GLU A 57 -13.34 -13.31 -11.02
C GLU A 57 -14.77 -12.96 -10.59
N GLU A 58 -15.10 -13.17 -9.32
CA GLU A 58 -16.36 -12.74 -8.71
C GLU A 58 -16.12 -11.54 -7.80
N ALA A 59 -16.89 -10.46 -8.01
CA ALA A 59 -16.78 -9.26 -7.19
C ALA A 59 -17.12 -9.57 -5.72
N THR A 60 -16.22 -9.20 -4.81
CA THR A 60 -16.43 -9.35 -3.36
C THR A 60 -16.20 -8.03 -2.66
N LEU A 61 -16.99 -7.76 -1.60
CA LEU A 61 -16.72 -6.63 -0.73
C LEU A 61 -15.70 -7.04 0.33
N ASP A 62 -14.44 -6.64 0.15
CA ASP A 62 -13.37 -6.84 1.14
C ASP A 62 -13.53 -5.89 2.33
N ARG A 63 -14.44 -6.23 3.25
CA ARG A 63 -14.71 -5.43 4.46
C ARG A 63 -13.48 -5.25 5.34
N ASN A 64 -12.60 -6.27 5.38
CA ASN A 64 -11.39 -6.23 6.20
C ASN A 64 -10.36 -5.29 5.58
N GLY A 65 -10.17 -5.36 4.25
CA GLY A 65 -9.33 -4.42 3.50
C GLY A 65 -9.81 -2.99 3.62
N VAL A 66 -11.13 -2.75 3.52
CA VAL A 66 -11.72 -1.41 3.74
C VAL A 66 -11.40 -0.90 5.14
N ALA A 67 -11.63 -1.71 6.18
CA ALA A 67 -11.32 -1.32 7.56
C ALA A 67 -9.82 -1.03 7.76
N ALA A 68 -8.95 -1.84 7.16
CA ALA A 68 -7.50 -1.66 7.23
C ALA A 68 -7.04 -0.37 6.53
N LEU A 69 -7.61 -0.02 5.37
CA LEU A 69 -7.29 1.22 4.67
C LEU A 69 -7.75 2.46 5.45
N LEU A 70 -8.93 2.41 6.06
CA LEU A 70 -9.43 3.50 6.91
C LEU A 70 -8.55 3.72 8.15
N ASP A 71 -8.14 2.66 8.84
CA ASP A 71 -7.18 2.73 9.95
C ASP A 71 -5.81 3.25 9.48
N ALA A 72 -5.35 2.83 8.29
CA ALA A 72 -4.08 3.31 7.73
C ALA A 72 -4.08 4.80 7.41
N ILE A 73 -5.20 5.33 6.89
CA ILE A 73 -5.36 6.77 6.65
C ILE A 73 -5.18 7.54 7.96
N ASP A 74 -5.93 7.18 9.01
CA ASP A 74 -5.84 7.87 10.32
C ASP A 74 -4.41 7.85 10.88
N ARG A 75 -3.75 6.68 10.81
CA ARG A 75 -2.38 6.52 11.32
C ARG A 75 -1.35 7.33 10.55
N VAL A 76 -1.42 7.36 9.22
CA VAL A 76 -0.45 8.11 8.42
C VAL A 76 -0.68 9.61 8.56
N GLU A 77 -1.93 10.06 8.60
CA GLU A 77 -2.23 11.47 8.84
C GLU A 77 -1.68 11.92 10.19
N ARG A 78 -1.89 11.13 11.25
CA ARG A 78 -1.35 11.41 12.57
C ARG A 78 0.18 11.43 12.56
N ALA A 79 0.81 10.40 12.01
CA ALA A 79 2.27 10.30 11.95
C ALA A 79 2.89 11.47 11.18
N SER A 80 2.27 11.91 10.08
CA SER A 80 2.75 13.01 9.26
C SER A 80 2.63 14.38 9.95
N ARG A 81 1.67 14.53 10.88
CA ARG A 81 1.56 15.73 11.74
C ARG A 81 2.62 15.72 12.85
N GLU A 82 2.94 14.55 13.39
CA GLU A 82 3.87 14.39 14.51
C GLU A 82 5.35 14.41 14.07
N ARG A 83 5.65 14.04 12.83
CA ARG A 83 7.02 13.92 12.34
C ARG A 83 7.16 14.36 10.89
N THR A 84 8.10 15.26 10.64
CA THR A 84 8.52 15.63 9.30
C THR A 84 9.62 14.68 8.81
N VAL A 85 9.55 14.30 7.54
CA VAL A 85 10.59 13.51 6.87
C VAL A 85 11.63 14.45 6.28
N PRO A 86 12.92 14.34 6.68
CA PRO A 86 14.00 15.10 6.07
C PRO A 86 14.15 14.77 4.59
N ARG A 87 14.47 15.77 3.76
CA ARG A 87 14.57 15.60 2.31
C ARG A 87 15.67 14.62 1.90
N GLU A 88 16.74 14.60 2.66
CA GLU A 88 17.87 13.67 2.48
C GLU A 88 17.47 12.20 2.66
N CYS A 89 16.37 11.90 3.35
CA CYS A 89 15.89 10.53 3.55
C CYS A 89 14.90 10.06 2.48
N LEU A 90 14.52 10.91 1.51
CA LEU A 90 13.46 10.56 0.55
C LEU A 90 13.85 9.37 -0.33
N GLU A 91 15.11 9.30 -0.76
CA GLU A 91 15.59 8.19 -1.59
C GLU A 91 15.57 6.86 -0.81
N ASP A 92 16.02 6.87 0.44
CA ASP A 92 15.97 5.69 1.32
C ASP A 92 14.54 5.21 1.55
N TYR A 93 13.62 6.14 1.77
CA TYR A 93 12.21 5.82 1.95
C TYR A 93 11.56 5.24 0.69
N ALA A 94 11.91 5.75 -0.50
CA ALA A 94 11.47 5.19 -1.77
C ALA A 94 12.07 3.79 -2.01
N PHE A 95 13.33 3.58 -1.64
CA PHE A 95 13.97 2.26 -1.69
C PHE A 95 13.26 1.26 -0.78
N ILE A 96 12.99 1.64 0.47
CA ILE A 96 12.32 0.79 1.46
C ILE A 96 10.91 0.42 0.99
N ASP A 97 10.13 1.37 0.47
CA ASP A 97 8.79 1.07 -0.03
C ASP A 97 8.83 0.06 -1.20
N LEU A 98 9.75 0.25 -2.14
CA LEU A 98 9.95 -0.68 -3.25
C LEU A 98 10.40 -2.07 -2.78
N ASP A 99 11.26 -2.13 -1.77
CA ASP A 99 11.73 -3.40 -1.22
C ASP A 99 10.59 -4.17 -0.52
N LEU A 100 9.79 -3.48 0.29
CA LEU A 100 8.59 -4.04 0.92
C LEU A 100 7.56 -4.51 -0.13
N LEU A 101 7.35 -3.73 -1.19
CA LEU A 101 6.48 -4.13 -2.29
C LEU A 101 6.92 -5.44 -2.94
N LYS A 102 8.22 -5.58 -3.24
CA LYS A 102 8.78 -6.80 -3.84
C LYS A 102 8.65 -8.00 -2.90
N ALA A 103 8.92 -7.80 -1.62
CA ALA A 103 8.78 -8.85 -0.61
C ALA A 103 7.33 -9.34 -0.52
N GLY A 104 6.36 -8.42 -0.44
CA GLY A 104 4.94 -8.75 -0.39
C GLY A 104 4.43 -9.48 -1.64
N ILE A 105 4.84 -9.04 -2.84
CA ILE A 105 4.48 -9.72 -4.09
C ILE A 105 5.09 -11.13 -4.15
N THR A 106 6.31 -11.32 -3.65
CA THR A 106 6.98 -12.63 -3.67
C THR A 106 6.30 -13.61 -2.70
N ASP A 107 6.03 -13.18 -1.46
CA ASP A 107 5.35 -13.98 -0.44
C ASP A 107 3.94 -14.42 -0.90
N ASN A 108 3.19 -13.52 -1.55
CA ASN A 108 1.87 -13.85 -2.09
C ASN A 108 1.92 -14.83 -3.27
N ARG A 109 3.01 -14.86 -4.04
CA ARG A 109 3.18 -15.90 -5.08
C ARG A 109 3.41 -17.25 -4.43
N GLU A 110 4.28 -17.35 -3.43
CA GLU A 110 4.59 -18.62 -2.76
C GLU A 110 3.34 -19.24 -2.11
N LYS A 111 2.50 -18.45 -1.46
CA LYS A 111 1.22 -18.91 -0.87
C LYS A 111 0.19 -19.42 -1.89
N LYS A 112 0.20 -18.92 -3.13
CA LYS A 112 -0.70 -19.42 -4.20
C LYS A 112 -0.29 -20.79 -4.75
N PHE A 113 0.88 -21.31 -4.37
CA PHE A 113 1.38 -22.63 -4.78
C PHE A 113 1.42 -23.65 -3.63
N GLU A 114 0.95 -23.31 -2.42
CA GLU A 114 0.77 -24.30 -1.35
C GLU A 114 -0.59 -25.02 -1.50
N PRO A 115 -0.62 -26.37 -1.50
CA PRO A 115 -1.81 -27.18 -1.80
C PRO A 115 -2.84 -27.25 -0.67
#